data_AF-A0AB74U671-F1
#
_entry.id   AF-A0AB74U671-F1
#
_cell.length_a   1.000
_cell.length_b   1.000
_cell.length_c   1.000
_cell.angle_alpha   90.00
_cell.angle_beta   90.00
_cell.angle_gamma   90.00
#
_symmetry.space_group_name_H-M   'P 1'
#
loop_
_entity.id
_entity.type
_entity.pdbx_description
1 polymer ?
#
loop_
_entity_poly.entity_id
_entity_poly.type
_entity_poly.pdbx_seq_one_letter_code
_entity_poly.pdbx_strand_id
1 'polypeptide(L)'
;MVKIGTDKTILHNMPYEAISVTVDKTTAGTVEENGRKVLKAGTIVYGDGGSIFKDRSRKVKQATGNDVDGITLNDIDVTEKDAEVAMVYRGTVRSDRVKDLSEEQKEKFSHIQFVEGV
;
A
#
# COMPACT_ATOMS: atom_id res chain seq x y z
N MET A 1 21.36 7.69 12.79
CA MET A 1 20.15 6.95 12.38
C MET A 1 19.56 7.67 11.18
N VAL A 2 19.60 7.08 9.98
CA VAL A 2 19.02 7.69 8.77
C VAL A 2 17.51 7.45 8.82
N LYS A 3 16.71 8.50 8.97
CA LYS A 3 15.24 8.42 8.91
C LYS A 3 14.86 8.12 7.45
N ILE A 4 14.35 6.93 7.18
CA ILE A 4 13.70 6.59 5.91
C ILE A 4 12.21 6.84 6.08
N GLY A 5 11.67 7.74 5.26
CA GLY A 5 10.25 8.13 5.29
C GLY A 5 9.96 9.27 6.26
N THR A 6 9.23 10.28 5.78
CA THR A 6 8.39 11.14 6.61
C THR A 6 7.16 10.35 7.02
N ASP A 7 6.64 10.55 8.24
CA ASP A 7 5.38 9.94 8.69
C ASP A 7 4.26 10.37 7.73
N LYS A 8 3.98 9.52 6.72
CA LYS A 8 2.89 9.75 5.78
C LYS A 8 1.64 9.29 6.51
N THR A 9 0.92 10.24 7.10
CA THR A 9 -0.38 10.02 7.72
C THR A 9 -1.37 9.54 6.65
N ILE A 10 -1.33 8.26 6.27
CA ILE A 10 -2.21 7.68 5.24
C ILE A 10 -3.65 7.61 5.77
N LEU A 11 -3.79 7.28 7.05
CA LEU A 11 -5.09 7.22 7.71
C LEU A 11 -5.59 8.63 8.02
N HIS A 12 -6.86 8.87 7.76
CA HIS A 12 -7.54 10.09 8.17
C HIS A 12 -8.09 9.97 9.60
N ASN A 13 -8.71 8.83 9.94
CA ASN A 13 -9.41 8.61 11.21
C ASN A 13 -9.15 7.20 11.76
N MET A 14 -9.44 7.03 13.06
CA MET A 14 -9.68 5.72 13.67
C MET A 14 -11.20 5.46 13.78
N PRO A 15 -11.65 4.19 13.80
CA PRO A 15 -10.85 2.97 13.70
C PRO A 15 -10.49 2.59 12.26
N TYR A 16 -9.48 1.75 12.11
CA TYR A 16 -9.11 1.11 10.85
C TYR A 16 -8.72 -0.35 11.10
N GLU A 17 -8.77 -1.18 10.06
CA GLU A 17 -8.23 -2.55 10.11
C GLU A 17 -7.11 -2.69 9.09
N ALA A 18 -5.99 -3.24 9.54
CA ALA A 18 -4.82 -3.51 8.73
C ALA A 18 -4.27 -4.91 9.03
N ILE A 19 -3.59 -5.48 8.03
CA ILE A 19 -2.92 -6.78 8.11
C ILE A 19 -1.48 -6.65 7.64
N SER A 20 -0.60 -7.52 8.16
CA SER A 20 0.75 -7.66 7.61
C SER A 20 0.66 -8.42 6.28
N VAL A 21 1.33 -7.91 5.25
CA VAL A 21 1.44 -8.54 3.93
C VAL A 21 2.89 -8.51 3.48
N THR A 22 3.31 -9.54 2.73
CA THR A 22 4.65 -9.61 2.17
C THR A 22 4.68 -8.97 0.78
N VAL A 23 5.42 -7.89 0.62
CA VAL A 23 5.65 -7.22 -0.67
C VAL A 23 6.73 -7.97 -1.44
N ASP A 24 6.44 -8.31 -2.68
CA ASP A 24 7.40 -8.92 -3.61
C ASP A 24 8.49 -7.92 -3.98
N LYS A 25 9.77 -8.30 -3.85
CA LYS A 25 10.91 -7.43 -4.19
C LYS A 25 10.97 -6.96 -5.64
N THR A 26 10.34 -7.72 -6.53
CA THR A 26 10.22 -7.42 -7.96
C THR A 26 9.06 -6.49 -8.27
N THR A 27 8.28 -6.05 -7.27
CA THR A 27 7.18 -5.10 -7.46
C THR A 27 7.62 -3.86 -8.24
N ALA A 28 6.73 -3.39 -9.10
CA ALA A 28 6.85 -2.10 -9.76
C ALA A 28 6.57 -0.95 -8.78
N GLY A 29 6.76 0.29 -9.25
CA GLY A 29 6.37 1.51 -8.52
C GLY A 29 7.30 1.96 -7.42
N THR A 30 8.39 1.22 -7.19
CA THR A 30 9.46 1.59 -6.27
C THR A 30 10.25 2.77 -6.80
N VAL A 31 10.80 3.55 -5.88
CA VAL A 31 11.75 4.62 -6.16
C VAL A 31 13.12 4.25 -5.60
N GLU A 32 14.18 4.79 -6.20
CA GLU A 32 15.52 4.70 -5.63
C GLU A 32 15.77 5.89 -4.69
N GLU A 33 16.04 5.60 -3.43
CA GLU A 33 16.38 6.61 -2.42
C GLU A 33 17.65 6.16 -1.70
N ASN A 34 18.74 6.93 -1.83
CA ASN A 34 20.04 6.63 -1.21
C ASN A 34 20.56 5.20 -1.51
N GLY A 35 20.38 4.74 -2.75
CA GLY A 35 20.79 3.39 -3.17
C GLY A 35 19.89 2.25 -2.68
N ARG A 36 18.70 2.57 -2.15
CA ARG A 36 17.69 1.57 -1.75
C ARG A 36 16.48 1.63 -2.67
N LYS A 37 15.96 0.46 -3.01
CA LYS A 37 14.69 0.30 -3.74
C LYS A 37 13.54 0.33 -2.73
N VAL A 38 12.78 1.41 -2.72
CA VAL A 38 11.73 1.67 -1.73
C VAL A 38 10.35 1.72 -2.38
N LEU A 39 9.41 0.91 -1.90
CA LEU A 39 7.98 1.09 -2.19
C LEU A 39 7.42 2.08 -1.17
N LYS A 40 6.83 3.17 -1.63
CA LYS A 40 6.38 4.24 -0.73
C LYS A 40 5.05 3.88 -0.04
N ALA A 41 4.83 4.42 1.16
CA ALA A 41 3.52 4.45 1.82
C ALA A 41 2.49 5.13 0.90
N GLY A 42 1.24 4.71 1.04
CA GLY A 42 0.14 5.16 0.19
C GLY A 42 0.07 4.41 -1.15
N THR A 43 0.85 3.34 -1.33
CA THR A 43 0.79 2.54 -2.56
C THR A 43 -0.38 1.57 -2.49
N ILE A 44 -1.21 1.57 -3.53
CA ILE A 44 -2.26 0.57 -3.72
C ILE A 44 -1.61 -0.75 -4.12
N VAL A 45 -1.97 -1.82 -3.41
CA VAL A 45 -1.41 -3.16 -3.64
C VAL A 45 -2.50 -4.20 -3.85
N TYR A 46 -2.12 -5.29 -4.52
CA TYR A 46 -2.96 -6.44 -4.79
C TYR A 46 -2.13 -7.73 -4.77
N GLY A 47 -2.76 -8.84 -4.41
CA GLY A 47 -2.13 -10.15 -4.38
C GLY A 47 -1.68 -10.63 -5.77
N ASP A 48 -0.47 -11.18 -5.85
CA ASP A 48 0.06 -11.74 -7.09
C ASP A 48 -0.75 -12.99 -7.51
N GLY A 49 -1.30 -12.97 -8.72
CA GLY A 49 -2.24 -14.01 -9.19
C GLY A 49 -3.62 -13.97 -8.53
N GLY A 50 -3.96 -12.92 -7.78
CA GLY A 50 -5.31 -12.64 -7.27
C GLY A 50 -5.35 -12.27 -5.78
N SER A 51 -6.51 -11.77 -5.34
CA SER A 51 -6.71 -11.18 -4.01
C SER A 51 -6.14 -11.99 -2.84
N ILE A 52 -5.42 -11.32 -1.94
CA ILE A 52 -4.90 -11.93 -0.71
C ILE A 52 -5.99 -12.35 0.29
N PHE A 53 -7.22 -11.83 0.13
CA PHE A 53 -8.35 -12.25 0.98
C PHE A 53 -8.86 -13.64 0.62
N LYS A 54 -8.54 -14.13 -0.59
CA LYS A 54 -8.81 -15.52 -1.00
C LYS A 54 -7.69 -16.46 -0.57
N ASP A 55 -6.46 -15.96 -0.46
CA ASP A 55 -5.27 -16.75 -0.12
C ASP A 55 -4.21 -15.86 0.53
N ARG A 56 -4.04 -16.05 1.84
CA ARG A 56 -3.14 -15.25 2.69
C ARG A 56 -1.67 -15.61 2.53
N SER A 57 -1.32 -16.65 1.79
CA SER A 57 0.08 -17.03 1.53
C SER A 57 0.72 -16.20 0.40
N ARG A 58 -0.10 -15.46 -0.36
CA ARG A 58 0.34 -14.68 -1.51
C ARG A 58 1.13 -13.45 -1.09
N LYS A 59 2.12 -13.13 -1.91
CA LYS A 59 2.79 -11.83 -1.88
C LYS A 59 1.91 -10.80 -2.56
N VAL A 60 2.14 -9.53 -2.23
CA VAL A 60 1.50 -8.39 -2.88
C VAL A 60 2.48 -7.64 -3.77
N LYS A 61 1.94 -7.03 -4.82
CA LYS A 61 2.63 -6.11 -5.72
C LYS A 61 1.83 -4.80 -5.80
N GLN A 62 2.46 -3.73 -6.28
CA GLN A 62 1.74 -2.52 -6.68
C GLN A 62 0.63 -2.91 -7.66
N ALA A 63 -0.58 -2.39 -7.44
CA ALA A 63 -1.66 -2.51 -8.39
C ALA A 63 -1.33 -1.72 -9.67
N THR A 64 -1.28 -2.41 -10.81
CA THR A 64 -1.07 -1.80 -12.14
C THR A 64 -2.37 -1.69 -12.94
N GLY A 65 -3.49 -2.06 -12.34
CA GLY A 65 -4.82 -1.97 -12.93
C GLY A 65 -5.85 -1.71 -11.85
N ASN A 66 -7.07 -2.18 -12.08
CA ASN A 66 -8.17 -1.87 -11.18
C ASN A 66 -8.23 -2.80 -9.96
N ASP A 67 -7.46 -3.88 -9.91
CA ASP A 67 -7.55 -4.80 -8.78
C ASP A 67 -6.87 -4.22 -7.54
N VAL A 68 -7.58 -4.25 -6.41
CA VAL A 68 -7.15 -3.63 -5.15
C VAL A 68 -7.44 -4.57 -3.99
N ASP A 69 -6.47 -4.70 -3.08
CA ASP A 69 -6.65 -5.37 -1.80
C ASP A 69 -6.45 -4.41 -0.62
N GLY A 70 -5.65 -3.36 -0.79
CA GLY A 70 -5.34 -2.44 0.30
C GLY A 70 -4.30 -1.39 -0.08
N ILE A 71 -3.93 -0.60 0.92
CA ILE A 71 -2.99 0.51 0.78
C ILE A 71 -1.89 0.36 1.84
N THR A 72 -0.63 0.52 1.44
CA THR A 72 0.51 0.41 2.37
C THR A 72 0.56 1.60 3.34
N LEU A 73 0.80 1.34 4.62
CA LEU A 73 0.87 2.39 5.64
C LEU A 73 2.25 3.03 5.77
N ASN A 74 3.32 2.29 5.44
CA ASN A 74 4.71 2.72 5.62
C ASN A 74 5.52 2.52 4.34
N ASP A 75 6.57 3.32 4.19
CA ASP A 75 7.61 3.06 3.20
C ASP A 75 8.29 1.72 3.53
N ILE A 76 8.58 0.91 2.51
CA ILE A 76 9.19 -0.40 2.68
C ILE A 76 10.38 -0.59 1.73
N ASP A 77 11.51 -0.99 2.30
CA ASP A 77 12.73 -1.31 1.56
C ASP A 77 12.65 -2.76 1.04
N VAL A 78 12.70 -2.90 -0.27
CA VAL A 78 12.63 -4.18 -0.98
C VAL A 78 13.87 -4.43 -1.84
N THR A 79 15.01 -3.82 -1.47
CA THR A 79 16.26 -3.86 -2.25
C THR A 79 16.76 -5.29 -2.45
N GLU A 80 16.91 -6.02 -1.34
CA GLU A 80 17.57 -7.34 -1.36
C GLU A 80 16.57 -8.51 -1.33
N LYS A 81 15.42 -8.30 -0.66
CA LYS A 81 14.45 -9.35 -0.34
C LYS A 81 13.03 -8.81 -0.31
N ASP A 82 12.09 -9.73 -0.34
CA ASP A 82 10.70 -9.45 -0.01
C ASP A 82 10.61 -8.92 1.41
N ALA A 83 9.63 -8.05 1.66
CA ALA A 83 9.55 -7.34 2.92
C ALA A 83 8.11 -7.19 3.39
N GLU A 84 7.89 -7.26 4.69
CA GLU A 84 6.57 -7.13 5.29
C GLU A 84 6.17 -5.67 5.49
N VAL A 85 4.91 -5.35 5.22
CA VAL A 85 4.33 -4.04 5.47
C VAL A 85 2.91 -4.17 6.00
N ALA A 86 2.51 -3.24 6.85
CA ALA A 86 1.12 -3.09 7.23
C ALA A 86 0.32 -2.50 6.07
N MET A 87 -0.74 -3.20 5.67
CA MET A 87 -1.66 -2.79 4.61
C MET A 87 -3.05 -2.56 5.22
N VAL A 88 -3.59 -1.35 5.08
CA VAL A 88 -4.98 -1.06 5.47
C VAL A 88 -5.92 -1.56 4.38
N TYR A 89 -7.00 -2.21 4.79
CA TYR A 89 -8.08 -2.65 3.90
C TYR A 89 -9.45 -2.15 4.33
N ARG A 90 -9.56 -1.52 5.52
CA ARG A 90 -10.79 -0.92 6.02
C ARG A 90 -10.49 0.31 6.87
N GLY A 91 -11.28 1.37 6.68
CA GLY A 91 -11.18 2.61 7.46
C GLY A 91 -11.32 3.87 6.59
N THR A 92 -10.89 5.01 7.11
CA THR A 92 -10.85 6.26 6.34
C THR A 92 -9.42 6.61 5.95
N VAL A 93 -9.18 6.82 4.66
CA VAL A 93 -7.85 7.09 4.09
C VAL A 93 -7.83 8.46 3.42
N ARG A 94 -6.70 9.17 3.59
CA ARG A 94 -6.41 10.44 2.93
C ARG A 94 -6.11 10.24 1.46
N SER A 95 -7.03 10.63 0.57
CA SER A 95 -6.89 10.45 -0.89
C SER A 95 -5.68 11.19 -1.45
N ASP A 96 -5.34 12.36 -0.89
CA ASP A 96 -4.16 13.16 -1.25
C ASP A 96 -2.83 12.46 -0.96
N ARG A 97 -2.85 11.36 -0.18
CA ARG A 97 -1.67 10.59 0.22
C ARG A 97 -1.61 9.22 -0.45
N VAL A 98 -2.57 8.86 -1.29
CA VAL A 98 -2.58 7.61 -2.05
C VAL A 98 -1.99 7.85 -3.43
N LYS A 99 -1.00 7.04 -3.79
CA LYS A 99 -0.27 7.18 -5.05
C LYS A 99 -1.11 6.60 -6.20
N ASP A 100 -1.20 7.35 -7.30
CA ASP A 100 -1.82 6.94 -8.56
C ASP A 100 -3.29 6.46 -8.42
N LEU A 101 -4.04 7.01 -7.45
CA LEU A 101 -5.42 6.63 -7.18
C LEU A 101 -6.37 7.05 -8.32
N SER A 102 -7.00 6.08 -8.98
CA SER A 102 -8.06 6.32 -9.97
C SER A 102 -9.47 6.21 -9.37
N GLU A 103 -10.48 6.79 -10.03
CA GLU A 103 -11.89 6.65 -9.61
C GLU A 103 -12.36 5.18 -9.65
N GLU A 104 -11.95 4.42 -10.68
CA GLU A 104 -12.29 2.99 -10.80
C GLU A 104 -11.73 2.15 -9.64
N GLN A 105 -10.54 2.51 -9.13
CA GLN A 105 -9.96 1.87 -7.96
C GLN A 105 -10.71 2.26 -6.68
N LYS A 106 -11.13 3.52 -6.54
CA LYS A 106 -11.91 3.96 -5.37
C LYS A 106 -13.19 3.14 -5.21
N GLU A 107 -13.90 2.88 -6.30
CA GLU A 107 -15.15 2.10 -6.30
C GLU A 107 -14.96 0.64 -5.88
N LYS A 108 -13.77 0.07 -6.12
CA LYS A 108 -13.47 -1.32 -5.74
C LYS A 108 -13.06 -1.49 -4.27
N PHE A 109 -12.74 -0.42 -3.57
CA PHE A 109 -12.50 -0.47 -2.13
C PHE A 109 -13.81 -0.52 -1.34
N SER A 110 -14.36 -1.71 -1.13
CA SER A 110 -15.64 -1.90 -0.42
C SER A 110 -15.68 -1.38 1.03
N HIS A 111 -14.51 -1.19 1.65
CA HIS A 111 -14.39 -0.91 3.08
C HIS A 111 -13.49 0.30 3.39
N ILE A 112 -12.97 0.98 2.37
CA ILE A 112 -12.19 2.22 2.56
C ILE A 112 -13.01 3.40 2.09
N GLN A 113 -13.17 4.38 2.97
CA GLN A 113 -13.68 5.69 2.60
C GLN A 113 -12.49 6.62 2.32
N PHE A 114 -12.47 7.22 1.12
CA PHE A 114 -11.48 8.22 0.76
C PHE A 114 -11.97 9.62 1.14
N VAL A 115 -11.10 10.40 1.78
CA VAL A 115 -11.36 11.79 2.19
C VAL A 115 -10.15 12.63 1.80
N GLU A 116 -10.37 13.81 1.24
CA GLU A 116 -9.27 14.74 0.96
C GLU A 116 -8.63 15.22 2.26
N GLY A 117 -7.30 15.26 2.29
CA GLY A 117 -6.57 15.84 3.41
C GLY A 117 -6.75 17.35 3.44
N VAL A 118 -7.55 17.83 4.40
CA VAL A 118 -7.65 19.25 4.76
C VAL A 118 -6.34 19.76 5.36
#